data_AF-A0A3P8D4G5-F1
#
_entry.id   AF-A0A3P8D4G5-F1
#
_cell.length_a   1.000
_cell.length_b   1.000
_cell.length_c   1.000
_cell.angle_alpha   90.00
_cell.angle_beta   90.00
_cell.angle_gamma   90.00
#
_symmetry.space_group_name_H-M   'P 1'
#
loop_
_entity.id
_entity.type
_entity.pdbx_description
1 polymer ?
#
loop_
_entity_poly.entity_id
_entity_poly.type
_entity_poly.pdbx_seq_one_letter_code
_entity_poly.pdbx_strand_id
1 'polypeptide(L)'
;MGSDHFNTKPKRGITFLQENDILQKPLNYDELALFLRENPRLEKRMIGEYISDRENTDVLTAFVRQFNFVGVPIDEALRVYLEAFRLPGEAPLIQRIIEHFAEHWYTSNQSPFVDVDAAFTLAYAILMLNTDQHNPNSKRQNAPMRMEDFKKNLSG
;
A
#
# COMPACT_ATOMS: atom_id res chain seq x y z
N MET A 1 24.11 -0.05 7.85
CA MET A 1 24.45 1.34 8.24
C MET A 1 23.23 2.26 8.16
N GLY A 2 22.57 2.51 7.03
CA GLY A 2 21.28 3.26 7.02
C GLY A 2 20.03 2.38 7.16
N SER A 3 19.94 1.30 6.37
CA SER A 3 18.81 0.36 6.37
C SER A 3 18.58 -0.32 7.72
N ASP A 4 19.64 -0.65 8.46
CA ASP A 4 19.52 -1.27 9.79
C ASP A 4 18.88 -0.30 10.81
N HIS A 5 19.20 0.99 10.72
CA HIS A 5 18.56 2.02 11.54
C HIS A 5 17.09 2.20 11.14
N PHE A 6 16.76 2.13 9.85
CA PHE A 6 15.36 2.16 9.41
C PHE A 6 14.58 0.95 9.93
N ASN A 7 15.14 -0.26 9.79
CA ASN A 7 14.47 -1.50 10.18
C ASN A 7 14.20 -1.60 11.69
N THR A 8 14.98 -0.87 12.51
CA THR A 8 14.74 -0.77 13.96
C THR A 8 13.86 0.41 14.35
N LYS A 9 14.13 1.60 13.79
CA LYS A 9 13.40 2.85 14.04
C LYS A 9 13.37 3.71 12.77
N PRO A 10 12.31 3.63 11.94
CA PRO A 10 12.23 4.28 10.64
C PRO A 10 12.60 5.76 10.65
N LYS A 11 12.03 6.54 11.57
CA LYS A 11 12.32 7.98 11.73
C LYS A 11 13.81 8.24 11.96
N ARG A 12 14.46 7.47 12.85
CA ARG A 12 15.90 7.59 13.13
C ARG A 12 16.74 7.15 11.93
N GLY A 13 16.30 6.11 11.21
CA GLY A 13 16.92 5.68 9.96
C GLY A 13 16.93 6.78 8.92
N ILE A 14 15.80 7.47 8.73
CA ILE A 14 15.70 8.60 7.79
C ILE A 14 16.60 9.75 8.21
N THR A 15 16.58 10.13 9.50
CA THR A 15 17.49 11.18 10.01
C THR A 15 18.95 10.82 9.76
N PHE A 16 19.35 9.57 10.03
CA PHE A 16 20.71 9.11 9.77
C PHE A 16 21.05 9.16 8.27
N LEU A 17 20.14 8.72 7.40
CA LEU A 17 20.35 8.79 5.95
C LEU A 17 20.53 10.24 5.48
N GLN A 18 19.78 11.19 6.05
CA GLN A 18 19.95 12.62 5.75
C GLN A 18 21.24 13.23 6.32
N GLU A 19 21.73 12.75 7.47
CA GLU A 19 23.00 13.19 8.05
C GLU A 19 24.23 12.68 7.29
N ASN A 20 24.06 11.62 6.50
CA ASN A 20 25.10 11.04 5.66
C ASN A 20 24.92 11.42 4.17
N ASP A 21 24.12 12.46 3.88
CA ASP A 21 23.87 12.98 2.53
C ASP A 21 23.30 11.94 1.53
N ILE A 22 22.62 10.90 2.04
CA ILE A 22 21.94 9.88 1.21
C ILE A 22 20.52 10.32 0.85
N LEU A 23 19.85 11.07 1.73
CA LEU A 23 18.55 11.68 1.49
C LEU A 23 18.64 13.20 1.70
N GLN A 24 17.86 13.96 0.94
CA GLN A 24 17.86 15.41 0.99
C GLN A 24 17.34 15.99 2.31
N LYS A 25 17.82 17.19 2.66
CA LYS A 25 17.29 18.06 3.73
C LYS A 25 16.90 19.42 3.11
N PRO A 26 15.61 19.84 3.16
CA PRO A 26 14.46 19.15 3.75
C PRO A 26 14.12 17.84 3.01
N LEU A 27 13.36 16.96 3.66
CA LEU A 27 13.05 15.64 3.14
C LEU A 27 12.27 15.73 1.82
N ASN A 28 12.82 15.14 0.77
CA ASN A 28 12.11 14.95 -0.48
C ASN A 28 11.32 13.63 -0.43
N TYR A 29 9.99 13.71 -0.50
CA TYR A 29 9.12 12.54 -0.36
C TYR A 29 9.22 11.57 -1.54
N ASP A 30 9.43 12.06 -2.77
CA ASP A 30 9.59 11.20 -3.95
C ASP A 30 10.92 10.43 -3.89
N GLU A 31 12.00 11.09 -3.45
CA GLU A 31 13.30 10.45 -3.21
C GLU A 31 13.20 9.38 -2.12
N LEU A 32 12.53 9.69 -0.99
CA LEU A 32 12.30 8.72 0.07
C LEU A 32 11.42 7.56 -0.42
N ALA A 33 10.34 7.84 -1.13
CA ALA A 33 9.45 6.83 -1.69
C ALA A 33 10.20 5.86 -2.61
N LEU A 34 11.06 6.39 -3.49
CA LEU A 34 11.92 5.58 -4.35
C LEU A 34 12.90 4.74 -3.53
N PHE A 35 13.55 5.33 -2.51
CA PHE A 35 14.43 4.60 -1.60
C PHE A 35 13.70 3.45 -0.88
N LEU A 36 12.49 3.70 -0.38
CA LEU A 36 11.67 2.70 0.30
C LEU A 36 11.31 1.54 -0.62
N ARG A 37 11.03 1.83 -1.90
CA ARG A 37 10.64 0.82 -2.89
C ARG A 37 11.82 -0.01 -3.39
N GLU A 38 12.93 0.63 -3.74
CA GLU A 38 14.04 0.01 -4.48
C GLU A 38 15.10 -0.62 -3.57
N ASN A 39 15.10 -0.34 -2.26
CA ASN A 39 16.13 -0.85 -1.36
C ASN A 39 15.78 -2.25 -0.79
N PRO A 40 16.42 -3.35 -1.29
CA PRO A 40 16.08 -4.71 -0.87
C PRO A 40 16.50 -5.04 0.57
N ARG A 41 17.28 -4.17 1.23
CA ARG A 41 17.69 -4.35 2.63
C ARG A 41 16.66 -3.84 3.63
N LEU A 42 15.62 -3.15 3.17
CA LEU A 42 14.54 -2.70 4.05
C LEU A 42 13.56 -3.84 4.32
N GLU A 43 13.16 -3.96 5.57
CA GLU A 43 12.11 -4.89 5.93
C GLU A 43 10.77 -4.41 5.41
N LYS A 44 10.12 -5.22 4.57
CA LYS A 44 8.77 -4.93 4.03
C LYS A 44 7.73 -4.61 5.10
N ARG A 45 7.85 -5.21 6.29
CA ARG A 45 7.02 -4.89 7.47
C ARG A 45 7.22 -3.44 7.91
N MET A 46 8.47 -3.02 8.04
CA MET A 46 8.82 -1.67 8.48
C MET A 46 8.42 -0.61 7.45
N ILE A 47 8.50 -0.93 6.15
CA ILE A 47 7.97 -0.05 5.09
C ILE A 47 6.47 0.15 5.30
N GLY A 48 5.70 -0.94 5.42
CA GLY A 48 4.26 -0.90 5.60
C GLY A 48 3.83 -0.12 6.84
N GLU A 49 4.45 -0.39 7.99
CA GLU A 49 4.21 0.36 9.24
C GLU A 49 4.49 1.85 9.06
N TYR A 50 5.63 2.20 8.47
CA TYR A 50 6.05 3.59 8.29
C TYR A 50 5.12 4.39 7.36
N ILE A 51 4.83 3.89 6.14
CA ILE A 51 3.97 4.61 5.20
C ILE A 51 2.51 4.69 5.69
N SER A 52 2.09 3.72 6.51
CA SER A 52 0.73 3.70 7.06
C SER A 52 0.50 4.65 8.23
N ASP A 53 1.55 5.24 8.80
CA ASP A 53 1.44 6.25 9.86
C ASP A 53 0.80 7.54 9.33
N ARG A 54 -0.13 8.12 10.10
CA ARG A 54 -0.85 9.35 9.76
C ARG A 54 0.08 10.55 9.57
N GLU A 55 1.20 10.57 10.28
CA GLU A 55 2.22 11.61 10.13
C GLU A 55 2.95 11.54 8.78
N ASN A 56 2.89 10.39 8.08
CA ASN A 56 3.60 10.14 6.84
C ASN A 56 2.68 10.13 5.61
N THR A 57 1.57 10.89 5.62
CA THR A 57 0.62 10.95 4.49
C THR A 57 1.28 11.33 3.17
N ASP A 58 2.14 12.36 3.18
CA ASP A 58 2.82 12.78 1.96
C ASP A 58 3.78 11.70 1.44
N VAL A 59 4.38 10.91 2.33
CA VAL A 59 5.22 9.77 1.95
C VAL A 59 4.39 8.66 1.33
N LEU A 60 3.20 8.34 1.89
CA LEU A 60 2.30 7.35 1.31
C LEU A 60 1.84 7.77 -0.09
N THR A 61 1.47 9.04 -0.27
CA THR A 61 1.11 9.61 -1.57
C THR A 61 2.27 9.54 -2.57
N ALA A 62 3.49 9.88 -2.15
CA ALA A 62 4.67 9.76 -3.00
C ALA A 62 5.01 8.28 -3.31
N PHE A 63 4.80 7.38 -2.35
CA PHE A 63 5.07 5.95 -2.47
C PHE A 63 4.15 5.27 -3.48
N VAL A 64 2.84 5.51 -3.41
CA VAL A 64 1.89 4.94 -4.40
C VAL A 64 2.16 5.47 -5.81
N ARG A 65 2.63 6.72 -5.94
CA ARG A 65 3.02 7.32 -7.23
C ARG A 65 4.26 6.71 -7.87
N GLN A 66 5.07 5.96 -7.13
CA GLN A 66 6.18 5.20 -7.71
C GLN A 66 5.71 4.06 -8.61
N PHE A 67 4.43 3.67 -8.54
CA PHE A 67 3.86 2.61 -9.34
C PHE A 67 3.17 3.17 -10.58
N ASN A 68 3.56 2.66 -11.75
CA ASN A 68 2.88 2.98 -13.00
C ASN A 68 1.66 2.07 -13.18
N PHE A 69 0.47 2.63 -13.01
CA PHE A 69 -0.79 1.92 -13.18
C PHE A 69 -1.50 2.20 -14.51
N VAL A 70 -0.91 3.00 -15.39
CA VAL A 70 -1.53 3.37 -16.67
C VAL A 70 -1.79 2.12 -17.52
N GLY A 71 -3.07 1.85 -17.81
CA GLY A 71 -3.51 0.70 -18.60
C GLY A 71 -3.42 -0.64 -17.87
N VAL A 72 -3.14 -0.64 -16.56
CA VAL A 72 -3.00 -1.87 -15.76
C VAL A 72 -4.34 -2.19 -15.07
N PRO A 73 -4.90 -3.41 -15.21
CA PRO A 73 -6.09 -3.83 -14.46
C PRO A 73 -5.93 -3.65 -12.95
N ILE A 74 -7.03 -3.32 -12.25
CA ILE A 74 -6.98 -2.96 -10.81
C ILE A 74 -6.44 -4.08 -9.92
N ASP A 75 -6.74 -5.34 -10.22
CA ASP A 75 -6.29 -6.50 -9.47
C ASP A 75 -4.79 -6.76 -9.66
N GLU A 76 -4.28 -6.58 -10.89
CA GLU A 76 -2.85 -6.67 -11.19
C GLU A 76 -2.07 -5.52 -10.55
N ALA A 77 -2.58 -4.29 -10.67
CA ALA A 77 -2.01 -3.11 -10.03
C ALA A 77 -1.94 -3.28 -8.50
N LEU A 78 -3.01 -3.78 -7.89
CA LEU A 78 -3.07 -4.04 -6.46
C LEU A 78 -2.07 -5.12 -6.04
N ARG A 79 -1.92 -6.19 -6.82
CA ARG A 79 -0.92 -7.24 -6.56
C ARG A 79 0.50 -6.66 -6.53
N VAL A 80 0.89 -5.94 -7.57
CA VAL A 80 2.24 -5.34 -7.67
C VAL A 80 2.48 -4.34 -6.54
N TYR A 81 1.47 -3.55 -6.17
CA TYR A 81 1.55 -2.60 -5.07
C TYR A 81 1.78 -3.30 -3.72
N LEU A 82 0.97 -4.30 -3.41
CA LEU A 82 1.05 -5.04 -2.14
C LEU A 82 2.24 -6.00 -2.05
N GLU A 83 2.93 -6.28 -3.16
CA GLU A 83 4.20 -7.02 -3.14
C GLU A 83 5.36 -6.18 -2.59
N ALA A 84 5.29 -4.85 -2.66
CA ALA A 84 6.39 -3.98 -2.25
C ALA A 84 6.56 -3.86 -0.73
N PHE A 85 5.51 -4.12 0.06
CA PHE A 85 5.54 -4.02 1.52
C PHE A 85 4.66 -5.10 2.18
N ARG A 86 4.60 -5.14 3.51
CA ARG A 86 3.62 -5.96 4.23
C ARG A 86 2.54 -5.04 4.79
N LEU A 87 1.28 -5.38 4.53
CA LEU A 87 0.16 -4.63 5.08
C LEU A 87 0.21 -4.61 6.62
N PRO A 88 -0.12 -3.48 7.25
CA PRO A 88 -0.30 -3.41 8.69
C PRO A 88 -1.50 -4.28 9.11
N GLY A 89 -1.53 -4.70 10.38
CA GLY A 89 -2.63 -5.52 10.91
C GLY A 89 -3.88 -4.74 11.30
N GLU A 90 -3.77 -3.43 11.47
CA GLU A 90 -4.87 -2.57 11.91
C GLU A 90 -5.76 -2.17 10.72
N ALA A 91 -7.06 -2.48 10.81
CA ALA A 91 -8.02 -2.21 9.74
C ALA A 91 -8.03 -0.74 9.26
N PRO A 92 -7.96 0.28 10.14
CA PRO A 92 -7.90 1.68 9.69
C PRO A 92 -6.65 2.01 8.86
N LEU A 93 -5.52 1.35 9.14
CA LEU A 93 -4.27 1.55 8.41
C LEU A 93 -4.31 0.89 7.03
N ILE A 94 -4.90 -0.31 6.96
CA ILE A 94 -5.17 -1.00 5.68
C ILE A 94 -6.08 -0.15 4.81
N GLN A 95 -7.19 0.34 5.35
CA GLN A 95 -8.15 1.17 4.62
C GLN A 95 -7.45 2.38 3.98
N ARG A 96 -6.65 3.12 4.76
CA ARG A 96 -5.91 4.29 4.27
C ARG A 96 -4.96 3.97 3.11
N ILE A 97 -4.27 2.82 3.16
CA ILE A 97 -3.39 2.35 2.08
C ILE A 97 -4.20 2.09 0.80
N ILE A 98 -5.37 1.46 0.93
CA ILE A 98 -6.23 1.14 -0.20
C ILE A 98 -6.91 2.38 -0.78
N GLU A 99 -7.25 3.38 0.04
CA GLU A 99 -7.76 4.68 -0.42
C GLU A 99 -6.75 5.38 -1.35
N HIS A 100 -5.49 5.50 -0.94
CA HIS A 100 -4.45 6.13 -1.76
C HIS A 100 -4.14 5.33 -3.03
N PHE A 101 -4.18 3.99 -2.94
CA PHE A 101 -4.09 3.11 -4.10
C PHE A 101 -5.24 3.36 -5.10
N ALA A 102 -6.47 3.39 -4.61
CA ALA A 102 -7.65 3.56 -5.45
C ALA A 102 -7.67 4.91 -6.16
N GLU A 103 -7.34 6.00 -5.44
CA GLU A 103 -7.24 7.33 -6.03
C GLU A 103 -6.18 7.40 -7.14
N HIS A 104 -4.97 6.87 -6.87
CA HIS A 104 -3.89 6.87 -7.86
C HIS A 104 -4.20 5.98 -9.06
N TRP A 105 -4.76 4.79 -8.84
CA TRP A 105 -5.16 3.89 -9.93
C TRP A 105 -6.28 4.49 -10.78
N TYR A 106 -7.30 5.07 -10.16
CA TYR A 106 -8.44 5.69 -10.83
C TYR A 106 -8.01 6.84 -11.74
N THR A 107 -7.19 7.76 -11.21
CA THR A 107 -6.68 8.91 -11.97
C THR A 107 -5.70 8.50 -13.08
N SER A 108 -4.84 7.52 -12.82
CA SER A 108 -3.90 6.97 -13.82
C SER A 108 -4.61 6.30 -15.01
N ASN A 109 -5.85 5.84 -14.82
CA ASN A 109 -6.63 5.12 -15.83
C ASN A 109 -7.81 5.94 -16.39
N GLN A 110 -7.70 7.27 -16.34
CA GLN A 110 -8.69 8.20 -16.91
C GLN A 110 -10.10 8.04 -16.32
N SER A 111 -10.19 7.75 -15.02
CA SER A 111 -11.47 7.70 -14.29
C SER A 111 -12.46 6.66 -14.88
N PRO A 112 -12.11 5.36 -14.89
CA PRO A 112 -12.89 4.34 -15.60
C PRO A 112 -14.18 3.91 -14.87
N PHE A 113 -14.34 4.29 -13.61
CA PHE A 113 -15.53 4.06 -12.80
C PHE A 113 -16.31 5.36 -12.59
N VAL A 114 -17.49 5.27 -11.95
CA VAL A 114 -18.32 6.44 -11.65
C VAL A 114 -17.62 7.44 -10.73
N ASP A 115 -16.83 6.94 -9.78
CA ASP A 115 -16.04 7.71 -8.83
C ASP A 115 -14.88 6.86 -8.26
N VAL A 116 -14.06 7.50 -7.40
CA VAL A 116 -12.97 6.83 -6.67
C VAL A 116 -13.50 5.82 -5.65
N ASP A 117 -14.69 6.04 -5.08
CA ASP A 117 -15.27 5.15 -4.07
C ASP A 117 -15.62 3.78 -4.67
N ALA A 118 -16.06 3.73 -5.93
CA ALA A 118 -16.24 2.50 -6.67
C ALA A 118 -14.92 1.75 -6.89
N ALA A 119 -13.83 2.47 -7.23
CA ALA A 119 -12.50 1.88 -7.36
C ALA A 119 -11.98 1.33 -6.02
N PHE A 120 -12.18 2.08 -4.94
CA PHE A 120 -11.85 1.69 -3.57
C PHE A 120 -12.61 0.44 -3.14
N THR A 121 -13.93 0.42 -3.33
CA THR A 121 -14.80 -0.71 -2.98
C THR A 121 -14.34 -1.99 -3.69
N LEU A 122 -14.01 -1.88 -4.98
CA LEU A 122 -13.49 -3.01 -5.75
C LEU A 122 -12.12 -3.49 -5.25
N ALA A 123 -11.17 -2.57 -5.04
CA ALA A 123 -9.84 -2.92 -4.53
C ALA A 123 -9.92 -3.58 -3.15
N TYR A 124 -10.78 -3.05 -2.26
CA TYR A 124 -10.98 -3.60 -0.93
C TYR A 124 -11.66 -4.97 -0.97
N ALA A 125 -12.65 -5.17 -1.86
CA ALA A 125 -13.26 -6.47 -2.10
C ALA A 125 -12.25 -7.51 -2.59
N ILE A 126 -11.35 -7.13 -3.51
CA ILE A 126 -10.25 -8.01 -3.99
C ILE A 126 -9.32 -8.37 -2.84
N LEU A 127 -8.95 -7.40 -1.99
CA LEU A 127 -8.11 -7.65 -0.82
C LEU A 127 -8.77 -8.63 0.18
N MET A 128 -10.05 -8.44 0.46
CA MET A 128 -10.82 -9.32 1.35
C MET A 128 -10.95 -10.73 0.77
N LEU A 129 -11.18 -10.85 -0.54
CA LEU A 129 -11.24 -12.14 -1.24
C LEU A 129 -9.92 -12.89 -1.12
N ASN A 130 -8.79 -12.21 -1.36
CA ASN A 130 -7.46 -12.81 -1.21
C ASN A 130 -7.19 -13.26 0.24
N THR A 131 -7.59 -12.44 1.22
CA THR A 131 -7.46 -12.79 2.64
C THR A 131 -8.28 -14.03 2.98
N ASP A 132 -9.52 -14.10 2.51
CA ASP A 132 -10.42 -15.22 2.76
C ASP A 132 -9.93 -16.54 2.11
N GLN A 133 -9.43 -16.48 0.87
CA GLN A 133 -8.98 -17.66 0.13
C GLN A 133 -7.64 -18.24 0.61
N HIS A 134 -6.75 -17.40 1.14
CA HIS A 134 -5.37 -17.79 1.44
C HIS A 134 -5.00 -17.77 2.93
N ASN A 135 -5.82 -17.20 3.82
CA ASN A 135 -5.57 -17.28 5.26
C ASN A 135 -6.08 -18.63 5.83
N PRO A 136 -5.21 -19.50 6.39
CA PRO A 136 -5.66 -20.78 6.96
C PRO A 136 -6.64 -20.62 8.13
N ASN A 137 -6.61 -19.46 8.81
CA ASN A 137 -7.50 -19.15 9.93
C ASN A 137 -8.90 -18.71 9.48
N SER A 138 -9.06 -18.07 8.30
CA SER A 138 -10.39 -17.71 7.76
C SER A 138 -11.19 -18.97 7.41
N LYS A 139 -10.53 -19.96 6.80
CA LYS A 139 -11.13 -21.27 6.45
C LYS A 139 -11.66 -22.05 7.65
N ARG A 140 -11.19 -21.75 8.86
CA ARG A 140 -11.66 -22.38 10.11
C ARG A 140 -12.85 -21.67 10.74
N GLN A 141 -13.07 -20.39 10.42
CA GLN A 141 -14.08 -19.56 11.08
C GLN A 141 -15.23 -19.16 10.17
N ASN A 142 -15.02 -19.07 8.85
CA ASN A 142 -16.02 -18.63 7.87
C ASN A 142 -16.04 -19.54 6.63
N ALA A 143 -17.20 -19.60 5.96
CA ALA A 143 -17.29 -20.22 4.65
C ALA A 143 -16.55 -19.34 3.62
N PRO A 144 -15.79 -19.92 2.67
CA PRO A 144 -15.09 -19.15 1.64
C PRO A 144 -16.06 -18.29 0.82
N MET A 145 -15.68 -17.05 0.54
CA MET A 145 -16.46 -16.08 -0.23
C MET A 145 -16.78 -16.65 -1.61
N ARG A 146 -18.07 -16.76 -1.94
CA ARG A 146 -18.54 -17.20 -3.26
C ARG A 146 -18.67 -16.00 -4.19
N MET A 147 -18.79 -16.28 -5.49
CA MET A 147 -19.00 -15.25 -6.52
C MET A 147 -20.18 -14.32 -6.19
N GLU A 148 -21.27 -14.86 -5.65
CA GLU A 148 -22.45 -14.07 -5.27
C GLU A 148 -22.19 -13.17 -4.06
N ASP A 149 -21.36 -13.61 -3.10
CA ASP A 149 -20.95 -12.78 -1.96
C ASP A 149 -20.02 -11.64 -2.41
N PHE A 150 -19.11 -11.93 -3.35
CA PHE A 150 -18.25 -10.92 -3.95
C PHE A 150 -19.05 -9.86 -4.71
N LYS A 151 -20.04 -10.27 -5.52
CA LYS A 151 -20.96 -9.35 -6.20
C LYS A 151 -21.76 -8.52 -5.20
N LYS A 152 -22.23 -9.13 -4.10
CA LYS A 152 -22.97 -8.42 -3.05
C LYS A 152 -22.12 -7.34 -2.35
N ASN A 153 -20.84 -7.60 -2.15
CA ASN A 153 -19.90 -6.61 -1.59
C ASN A 153 -19.68 -5.42 -2.54
N LEU A 154 -19.98 -5.57 -3.83
CA LEU A 154 -19.83 -4.53 -4.86
C LEU A 154 -21.15 -3.80 -5.17
N SER A 155 -22.31 -4.34 -4.77
CA SER A 155 -23.63 -3.81 -5.11
C SER A 155 -24.16 -2.76 -4.13
N GLY A 156 -23.27 -1.89 -3.62
CA GLY A 156 -23.64 -0.73 -2.81
C GLY A 156 -24.51 0.26 -3.57
#